data_AF-A0A7U6LYS7-F1
#
_entry.id   AF-A0A7U6LYS7-F1
#
_cell.length_a   1.000
_cell.length_b   1.000
_cell.length_c   1.000
_cell.angle_alpha   90.00
_cell.angle_beta   90.00
_cell.angle_gamma   90.00
#
_symmetry.space_group_name_H-M   'P 1'
#
loop_
_entity.id
_entity.type
_entity.pdbx_description
1 polymer ?
#
loop_
_entity_poly.entity_id
_entity_poly.type
_entity_poly.pdbx_seq_one_letter_code
_entity_poly.pdbx_strand_id
1 'polypeptide(L)'
;MLEKLFRPVAAIALTLGLSAHALAADPLKIGTTSAFAIPLEAAVEEAHKQGLEVKLIEFSDWIAPNVSLNSGDIDVNYFQHIPFLENAKAAAGFNLVPYAPGIINNVGLYSKKYKSFAELPEGASVAIANDPINSGRGLQLLAKAGLITLKPGVGYKATEDDIVANPKKLKILQVEAVQLVRAYDDADLVQGYPAYIRLANSFDAGSALLFDGLENKEYVIQFVIRPQSKDDPRLAKFVDIYQHSPAVRAALDKAHGKLYQAGWEG
;
A
#
# COMPACT_ATOMS: atom_id res chain seq x y z
N MET A 1 19.22 -22.69 -88.49
CA MET A 1 18.49 -23.89 -88.03
C MET A 1 19.14 -24.35 -86.73
N LEU A 2 18.31 -24.56 -85.70
CA LEU A 2 18.61 -25.08 -84.35
C LEU A 2 19.51 -24.23 -83.45
N GLU A 3 19.27 -24.09 -82.15
CA GLU A 3 18.10 -24.05 -81.28
C GLU A 3 18.69 -23.51 -79.96
N LYS A 4 18.26 -22.35 -79.47
CA LYS A 4 18.76 -21.78 -78.20
C LYS A 4 18.01 -22.44 -77.04
N LEU A 5 18.66 -23.36 -76.34
CA LEU A 5 18.16 -23.92 -75.08
C LEU A 5 18.24 -22.86 -73.97
N PHE A 6 17.13 -22.19 -73.68
CA PHE A 6 16.94 -21.42 -72.45
C PHE A 6 16.59 -22.40 -71.32
N ARG A 7 17.50 -22.57 -70.35
CA ARG A 7 17.19 -23.22 -69.07
C ARG A 7 16.63 -22.17 -68.11
N PRO A 8 15.46 -22.39 -67.47
CA PRO A 8 14.99 -21.50 -66.44
C PRO A 8 15.83 -21.74 -65.18
N VAL A 9 16.52 -20.70 -64.71
CA VAL A 9 17.11 -20.69 -63.36
C VAL A 9 15.95 -20.52 -62.39
N ALA A 10 15.58 -21.59 -61.70
CA ALA A 10 14.64 -21.52 -60.60
C ALA A 10 15.27 -20.72 -59.45
N ALA A 11 14.79 -19.50 -59.25
CA ALA A 11 15.16 -18.69 -58.09
C ALA A 11 14.53 -19.32 -56.84
N ILE A 12 15.33 -20.03 -56.06
CA ILE A 12 14.95 -20.44 -54.70
C ILE A 12 14.96 -19.16 -53.86
N ALA A 13 13.77 -18.60 -53.62
CA ALA A 13 13.59 -17.54 -52.63
C ALA A 13 13.82 -18.16 -51.25
N LEU A 14 15.02 -17.96 -50.72
CA LEU A 14 15.35 -18.27 -49.33
C LEU A 14 14.58 -17.27 -48.46
N THR A 15 13.37 -17.63 -48.05
CA THR A 15 12.65 -16.91 -47.00
C THR A 15 13.45 -17.08 -45.71
N LEU A 16 14.35 -16.12 -45.44
CA LEU A 16 14.84 -15.86 -44.09
C LEU A 16 13.62 -15.57 -43.23
N GLY A 17 13.12 -16.61 -42.55
CA GLY A 17 12.25 -16.44 -41.42
C GLY A 17 13.01 -15.64 -40.39
N LEU A 18 12.81 -14.32 -40.37
CA LEU A 18 13.04 -13.54 -39.17
C LEU A 18 12.06 -14.11 -38.13
N SER A 19 12.51 -15.11 -37.39
CA SER A 19 12.03 -15.35 -36.05
C SER A 19 12.38 -14.09 -35.26
N ALA A 20 11.49 -13.10 -35.32
CA ALA A 20 11.41 -12.07 -34.31
C ALA A 20 11.16 -12.81 -33.00
N HIS A 21 12.25 -13.21 -32.33
CA HIS A 21 12.23 -13.36 -30.89
C HIS A 21 11.88 -11.96 -30.43
N ALA A 22 10.58 -11.71 -30.21
CA ALA A 22 10.16 -10.58 -29.42
C ALA A 22 11.00 -10.66 -28.16
N LEU A 23 11.96 -9.72 -28.02
CA LEU A 23 12.68 -9.56 -26.76
C LEU A 23 11.57 -9.40 -25.72
N ALA A 24 11.38 -10.44 -24.91
CA ALA A 24 10.38 -10.41 -23.86
C ALA A 24 10.69 -9.15 -23.05
N ALA A 25 9.74 -8.22 -22.99
CA ALA A 25 9.89 -7.03 -22.18
C ALA A 25 10.27 -7.48 -20.77
N ASP A 26 11.18 -6.75 -20.12
CA ASP A 26 11.56 -7.05 -18.75
C ASP A 26 10.29 -7.17 -17.87
N PRO A 27 10.30 -8.02 -16.84
CA PRO A 27 9.14 -8.15 -15.96
C PRO A 27 8.83 -6.82 -15.28
N LEU A 28 7.54 -6.51 -15.11
CA LEU A 28 7.11 -5.38 -14.28
C LEU A 28 7.44 -5.67 -12.82
N LYS A 29 8.26 -4.84 -12.18
CA LYS A 29 8.66 -5.01 -10.78
C LYS A 29 7.82 -4.15 -9.85
N ILE A 30 7.12 -4.79 -8.93
CA ILE A 30 6.18 -4.14 -8.00
C ILE A 30 6.71 -4.29 -6.59
N GLY A 31 7.01 -3.17 -5.92
CA GLY A 31 7.34 -3.15 -4.50
C GLY A 31 6.10 -3.05 -3.62
N THR A 32 6.02 -3.85 -2.56
CA THR A 32 4.90 -3.81 -1.60
C THR A 32 5.37 -4.13 -0.18
N THR A 33 4.45 -4.11 0.77
CA THR A 33 4.65 -4.63 2.14
C THR A 33 3.69 -5.78 2.40
N SER A 34 3.97 -6.59 3.42
CA SER A 34 3.16 -7.78 3.76
C SER A 34 1.66 -7.48 3.88
N ALA A 35 1.29 -6.29 4.36
CA ALA A 35 -0.10 -5.84 4.50
C ALA A 35 -0.92 -5.85 3.19
N PHE A 36 -0.26 -5.76 2.04
CA PHE A 36 -0.92 -5.71 0.72
C PHE A 36 -0.45 -6.83 -0.22
N ALA A 37 0.36 -7.77 0.25
CA ALA A 37 0.91 -8.83 -0.59
C ALA A 37 -0.18 -9.74 -1.18
N ILE A 38 -1.11 -10.25 -0.36
CA ILE A 38 -2.17 -11.20 -0.77
C ILE A 38 -2.97 -10.74 -2.01
N PRO A 39 -3.56 -9.52 -2.05
CA PRO A 39 -4.29 -9.08 -3.25
C PRO A 39 -3.37 -8.81 -4.45
N LEU A 40 -2.11 -8.41 -4.23
CA LEU A 40 -1.14 -8.24 -5.32
C LEU A 40 -0.66 -9.57 -5.89
N GLU A 41 -0.50 -10.61 -5.07
CA GLU A 41 -0.20 -11.98 -5.53
C GLU A 41 -1.30 -12.49 -6.45
N ALA A 42 -2.57 -12.31 -6.08
CA ALA A 42 -3.70 -12.66 -6.95
C ALA A 42 -3.66 -11.87 -8.27
N ALA A 43 -3.29 -10.59 -8.24
CA ALA A 43 -3.15 -9.78 -9.45
C ALA A 43 -1.97 -10.24 -10.33
N VAL A 44 -0.86 -10.69 -9.72
CA VAL A 44 0.29 -11.28 -10.42
C VAL A 44 -0.12 -12.58 -11.12
N GLU A 45 -0.85 -13.47 -10.45
CA GLU A 45 -1.36 -14.70 -11.06
C GLU A 45 -2.26 -14.42 -12.28
N GLU A 46 -3.15 -13.43 -12.16
CA GLU A 46 -4.02 -13.00 -13.26
C GLU A 46 -3.22 -12.33 -14.40
N ALA A 47 -2.18 -11.58 -14.08
CA ALA A 47 -1.28 -10.98 -15.06
C ALA A 47 -0.52 -12.05 -15.86
N HIS A 48 0.01 -13.08 -15.20
CA HIS A 48 0.69 -14.21 -15.86
C HIS A 48 -0.24 -14.96 -16.83
N LYS A 49 -1.50 -15.20 -16.45
CA LYS A 49 -2.52 -15.79 -17.34
C LYS A 49 -2.75 -14.98 -18.61
N GLN A 50 -2.49 -13.68 -18.55
CA GLN A 50 -2.61 -12.75 -19.69
C GLN A 50 -1.27 -12.46 -20.37
N GLY A 51 -0.21 -13.22 -20.08
CA GLY A 51 1.11 -13.07 -20.68
C GLY A 51 1.88 -11.83 -20.23
N LEU A 52 1.51 -11.23 -19.10
CA LEU A 52 2.25 -10.12 -18.49
C LEU A 52 3.15 -10.68 -17.38
N GLU A 53 4.46 -10.64 -17.59
CA GLU A 53 5.45 -11.02 -16.59
C GLU A 53 5.54 -9.95 -15.49
N VAL A 54 5.29 -10.35 -14.24
CA VAL A 54 5.35 -9.49 -13.06
C VAL A 54 6.18 -10.13 -11.96
N LYS A 55 7.00 -9.32 -11.28
CA LYS A 55 7.75 -9.70 -10.08
C LYS A 55 7.28 -8.86 -8.91
N LEU A 56 6.73 -9.51 -7.89
CA LEU A 56 6.40 -8.87 -6.62
C LEU A 56 7.62 -8.92 -5.69
N ILE A 57 7.95 -7.77 -5.10
CA ILE A 57 9.07 -7.60 -4.18
C ILE A 57 8.50 -7.07 -2.87
N GLU A 58 8.57 -7.89 -1.83
CA GLU A 58 8.06 -7.54 -0.51
C GLU A 58 9.16 -6.90 0.35
N PHE A 59 8.83 -5.78 0.98
CA PHE A 59 9.68 -5.07 1.93
C PHE A 59 9.14 -5.22 3.35
N SER A 60 10.06 -5.24 4.33
CA SER A 60 9.75 -5.38 5.76
C SER A 60 9.45 -4.06 6.47
N ASP A 61 9.70 -2.94 5.82
CA ASP A 61 9.54 -1.58 6.37
C ASP A 61 8.89 -0.63 5.35
N TRP A 62 8.60 0.60 5.79
CA TRP A 62 7.88 1.62 5.00
C TRP A 62 8.78 2.66 4.34
N ILE A 63 10.10 2.51 4.44
CA ILE A 63 11.10 3.43 3.89
C ILE A 63 11.67 2.86 2.59
N ALA A 64 12.08 1.59 2.62
CA ALA A 64 12.75 0.91 1.52
C ALA A 64 11.98 0.94 0.19
N PRO A 65 10.63 0.79 0.13
CA PRO A 65 9.93 0.81 -1.16
C PRO A 65 10.07 2.12 -1.94
N ASN A 66 10.15 3.28 -1.25
CA ASN A 66 10.36 4.57 -1.92
C ASN A 66 11.80 4.74 -2.37
N VAL A 67 12.77 4.25 -1.58
CA VAL A 67 14.20 4.27 -1.96
C VAL A 67 14.43 3.41 -3.21
N SER A 68 13.93 2.17 -3.22
CA SER A 68 14.04 1.25 -4.37
C SER A 68 13.28 1.74 -5.60
N LEU A 69 12.13 2.41 -5.41
CA LEU A 69 11.43 3.04 -6.52
C LEU A 69 12.22 4.23 -7.06
N ASN A 70 12.85 5.04 -6.22
CA ASN A 70 13.63 6.18 -6.68
C ASN A 70 14.92 5.74 -7.40
N SER A 71 15.55 4.63 -6.98
CA SER A 71 16.81 4.14 -7.55
C SER A 71 16.69 3.46 -8.92
N GLY A 72 15.51 2.97 -9.29
CA GLY A 72 15.37 2.13 -10.49
C GLY A 72 15.11 0.66 -10.22
N ASP A 73 15.23 0.20 -8.98
CA ASP A 73 15.24 -1.23 -8.66
C ASP A 73 13.86 -1.89 -8.83
N ILE A 74 12.80 -1.09 -8.63
CA ILE A 74 11.40 -1.44 -8.93
C ILE A 74 10.77 -0.39 -9.85
N ASP A 75 9.69 -0.77 -10.55
CA ASP A 75 9.00 0.10 -11.52
C ASP A 75 7.85 0.88 -10.88
N VAL A 76 7.19 0.27 -9.89
CA VAL A 76 6.05 0.82 -9.16
C VAL A 76 6.10 0.31 -7.72
N ASN A 77 5.63 1.10 -6.76
CA ASN A 77 5.31 0.59 -5.42
C ASN A 77 3.83 0.75 -5.09
N TYR A 78 3.34 -0.11 -4.20
CA TYR A 78 1.98 -0.10 -3.68
C TYR A 78 2.04 -0.42 -2.17
N PHE A 79 1.99 0.60 -1.33
CA PHE A 79 1.97 0.41 0.13
C PHE A 79 1.55 1.67 0.93
N GLN A 80 1.52 2.83 0.30
CA GLN A 80 1.44 4.13 0.96
C GLN A 80 0.24 4.95 0.48
N HIS A 81 -0.19 5.88 1.30
CA HIS A 81 -1.17 6.91 0.96
C HIS A 81 -0.49 8.24 0.58
N ILE A 82 -1.28 9.20 0.10
CA ILE A 82 -0.77 10.49 -0.40
C ILE A 82 -0.02 11.29 0.69
N PRO A 83 -0.55 11.46 1.92
CA PRO A 83 0.18 12.14 2.99
C PRO A 83 1.58 11.56 3.28
N PHE A 84 1.71 10.22 3.28
CA PHE A 84 3.01 9.56 3.49
C PHE A 84 3.96 9.83 2.32
N LEU A 85 3.47 9.75 1.09
CA LEU A 85 4.25 10.06 -0.11
C LEU A 85 4.78 11.51 -0.09
N GLU A 86 3.92 12.48 0.21
CA GLU A 86 4.33 13.90 0.26
C GLU A 86 5.36 14.16 1.37
N ASN A 87 5.22 13.50 2.52
CA ASN A 87 6.23 13.57 3.57
C ASN A 87 7.57 12.97 3.14
N ALA A 88 7.55 11.80 2.48
CA ALA A 88 8.77 11.17 1.96
C ALA A 88 9.46 12.04 0.89
N LYS A 89 8.70 12.67 0.00
CA LYS A 89 9.21 13.63 -0.99
C LYS A 89 9.85 14.84 -0.32
N ALA A 90 9.21 15.42 0.68
CA ALA A 90 9.74 16.56 1.43
C ALA A 90 11.02 16.21 2.21
N ALA A 91 11.09 15.01 2.81
CA ALA A 91 12.21 14.60 3.64
C ALA A 91 13.45 14.15 2.83
N ALA A 92 13.25 13.47 1.70
CA ALA A 92 14.34 12.81 0.95
C ALA A 92 14.53 13.35 -0.47
N GLY A 93 13.74 14.35 -0.90
CA GLY A 93 13.85 14.95 -2.23
C GLY A 93 13.41 14.05 -3.37
N PHE A 94 12.60 13.03 -3.08
CA PHE A 94 12.10 12.12 -4.11
C PHE A 94 11.21 12.83 -5.13
N ASN A 95 11.36 12.46 -6.40
CA ASN A 95 10.45 12.88 -7.48
C ASN A 95 9.53 11.71 -7.87
N LEU A 96 8.70 11.28 -6.91
CA LEU A 96 7.74 10.19 -7.09
C LEU A 96 6.33 10.76 -7.17
N VAL A 97 5.46 10.12 -7.95
CA VAL A 97 4.09 10.58 -8.21
C VAL A 97 3.08 9.46 -8.06
N PRO A 98 1.87 9.74 -7.55
CA PRO A 98 0.77 8.78 -7.59
C PRO A 98 0.38 8.51 -9.05
N TYR A 99 0.04 7.25 -9.35
CA TYR A 99 -0.38 6.79 -10.66
C TYR A 99 -1.85 6.41 -10.68
N ALA A 100 -2.25 5.53 -9.76
CA ALA A 100 -3.61 5.01 -9.69
C ALA A 100 -4.02 4.69 -8.25
N PRO A 101 -5.30 4.83 -7.90
CA PRO A 101 -5.80 4.49 -6.59
C PRO A 101 -5.89 2.98 -6.40
N GLY A 102 -5.55 2.55 -5.19
CA GLY A 102 -5.84 1.25 -4.62
C GLY A 102 -7.05 1.30 -3.72
N ILE A 103 -6.95 0.63 -2.58
CA ILE A 103 -7.99 0.62 -1.55
C ILE A 103 -7.75 1.72 -0.52
N ILE A 104 -8.82 2.15 0.15
CA ILE A 104 -8.73 2.74 1.49
C ILE A 104 -9.05 1.65 2.52
N ASN A 105 -8.28 1.59 3.60
CA ASN A 105 -8.48 0.66 4.69
C ASN A 105 -8.52 1.38 6.04
N ASN A 106 -9.34 0.87 6.94
CA ASN A 106 -9.46 1.41 8.30
C ASN A 106 -8.14 1.26 9.08
N VAL A 107 -7.93 2.18 10.00
CA VAL A 107 -7.01 2.10 11.13
C VAL A 107 -7.84 2.24 12.41
N GLY A 108 -7.52 1.47 13.44
CA GLY A 108 -8.35 1.40 14.65
C GLY A 108 -7.59 1.63 15.94
N LEU A 109 -8.32 1.92 17.02
CA LEU A 109 -7.82 1.86 18.39
C LEU A 109 -8.28 0.54 19.02
N TYR A 110 -7.33 -0.24 19.50
CA TYR A 110 -7.55 -1.57 20.06
C TYR A 110 -7.06 -1.62 21.49
N SER A 111 -7.72 -2.43 22.32
CA SER A 111 -7.32 -2.64 23.71
C SER A 111 -7.60 -4.07 24.11
N LYS A 112 -6.59 -4.72 24.68
CA LYS A 112 -6.71 -6.07 25.26
C LYS A 112 -7.45 -6.05 26.59
N LYS A 113 -7.18 -5.03 27.41
CA LYS A 113 -7.58 -4.93 28.82
C LYS A 113 -8.96 -4.29 29.02
N TYR A 114 -9.24 -3.23 28.25
CA TYR A 114 -10.40 -2.36 28.40
C TYR A 114 -11.38 -2.51 27.24
N LYS A 115 -12.68 -2.42 27.51
CA LYS A 115 -13.77 -2.54 26.51
C LYS A 115 -14.36 -1.20 26.11
N SER A 116 -13.97 -0.12 26.78
CA SER A 116 -14.38 1.23 26.45
C SER A 116 -13.30 2.24 26.82
N PHE A 117 -13.34 3.42 26.18
CA PHE A 117 -12.41 4.51 26.50
C PHE A 117 -12.60 5.07 27.92
N ALA A 118 -13.80 4.92 28.50
CA ALA A 118 -14.09 5.36 29.86
C ALA A 118 -13.29 4.59 30.91
N GLU A 119 -13.08 3.29 30.68
CA GLU A 119 -12.34 2.37 31.56
C GLU A 119 -10.82 2.61 31.59
N LEU A 120 -10.27 3.36 30.63
CA LEU A 120 -8.84 3.66 30.60
C LEU A 120 -8.43 4.41 31.87
N PRO A 121 -7.41 3.95 32.62
CA PRO A 121 -6.95 4.62 33.81
C PRO A 121 -6.29 5.97 33.47
N GLU A 122 -6.17 6.84 34.47
CA GLU A 122 -5.28 7.99 34.36
C GLU A 122 -3.83 7.49 34.19
N GLY A 123 -3.09 8.09 33.26
CA GLY A 123 -1.73 7.67 32.94
C GLY A 123 -1.63 6.45 32.02
N ALA A 124 -2.74 5.98 31.45
CA ALA A 124 -2.76 4.84 30.53
C ALA A 124 -1.79 5.04 29.35
N SER A 125 -1.11 3.97 28.96
CA SER A 125 -0.17 4.02 27.83
C SER A 125 -0.88 3.79 26.50
N VAL A 126 -0.58 4.62 25.51
CA VAL A 126 -1.17 4.55 24.18
C VAL A 126 -0.08 4.40 23.13
N ALA A 127 0.00 3.24 22.47
CA ALA A 127 0.96 3.02 21.39
C ALA A 127 0.41 3.52 20.05
N ILE A 128 1.16 4.38 19.37
CA ILE A 128 0.85 4.91 18.02
C ILE A 128 2.07 4.75 17.11
N ALA A 129 1.87 4.90 15.80
CA ALA A 129 2.96 4.86 14.83
C ALA A 129 4.00 5.97 15.10
N ASN A 130 5.26 5.68 14.80
CA ASN A 130 6.38 6.60 15.01
C ASN A 130 6.75 7.45 13.78
N ASP A 131 6.23 7.14 12.59
CA ASP A 131 6.41 8.02 11.43
C ASP A 131 5.49 9.26 11.57
N PRO A 132 5.94 10.46 11.16
CA PRO A 132 5.21 11.71 11.45
C PRO A 132 3.75 11.73 11.01
N ILE A 133 3.45 11.11 9.87
CA ILE A 133 2.12 11.18 9.26
C ILE A 133 1.16 10.21 9.93
N ASN A 134 1.58 8.97 10.16
CA ASN A 134 0.71 8.00 10.82
C ASN A 134 0.64 8.21 12.34
N SER A 135 1.66 8.83 12.94
CA SER A 135 1.60 9.36 14.31
C SER A 135 0.50 10.41 14.41
N GLY A 136 0.49 11.39 13.51
CA GLY A 136 -0.57 12.41 13.43
C GLY A 136 -1.96 11.80 13.19
N ARG A 137 -2.08 10.81 12.30
CA ARG A 137 -3.33 10.03 12.11
C ARG A 137 -3.77 9.33 13.41
N GLY A 138 -2.83 8.77 14.17
CA GLY A 138 -3.07 8.19 15.49
C GLY A 138 -3.61 9.22 16.49
N LEU A 139 -2.98 10.40 16.57
CA LEU A 139 -3.44 11.51 17.42
C LEU A 139 -4.83 12.01 17.00
N GLN A 140 -5.12 12.13 15.71
CA GLN A 140 -6.46 12.46 15.21
C GLN A 140 -7.50 11.44 15.66
N LEU A 141 -7.13 10.15 15.65
CA LEU A 141 -8.03 9.08 16.09
C LEU A 141 -8.28 9.13 17.61
N LEU A 142 -7.27 9.47 18.41
CA LEU A 142 -7.45 9.74 19.84
C LEU A 142 -8.34 10.96 20.10
N ALA A 143 -8.21 12.01 19.28
CA ALA A 143 -9.09 13.18 19.36
C ALA A 143 -10.53 12.81 18.97
N LYS A 144 -10.73 12.01 17.91
CA LYS A 144 -12.03 11.46 17.50
C LYS A 144 -12.66 10.62 18.61
N ALA A 145 -11.86 9.90 19.38
CA ALA A 145 -12.27 9.14 20.56
C ALA A 145 -12.59 10.00 21.80
N GLY A 146 -12.37 11.32 21.74
CA GLY A 146 -12.56 12.24 22.88
C GLY A 146 -11.52 12.07 24.00
N LEU A 147 -10.40 11.39 23.72
CA LEU A 147 -9.35 11.12 24.69
C LEU A 147 -8.38 12.29 24.87
N ILE A 148 -8.18 13.05 23.80
CA ILE A 148 -7.36 14.27 23.77
C ILE A 148 -8.07 15.35 22.96
N THR A 149 -7.60 16.59 23.05
CA THR A 149 -7.98 17.67 22.13
C THR A 149 -6.72 18.17 21.43
N LEU A 150 -6.79 18.32 20.11
CA LEU A 150 -5.71 18.86 19.28
C LEU A 150 -5.99 20.31 18.91
N LYS A 151 -4.93 21.08 18.62
CA LYS A 151 -5.05 22.41 18.01
C LYS A 151 -5.87 22.32 16.70
N PRO A 152 -6.75 23.29 16.41
CA PRO A 152 -7.49 23.30 15.15
C PRO A 152 -6.56 23.34 13.92
N GLY A 153 -6.92 22.64 12.84
CA GLY A 153 -6.26 22.75 11.53
C GLY A 153 -4.95 21.98 11.36
N VAL A 154 -4.45 21.28 12.38
CA VAL A 154 -3.18 20.51 12.28
C VAL A 154 -3.30 19.26 11.39
N GLY A 155 -4.51 18.68 11.29
CA GLY A 155 -4.77 17.52 10.44
C GLY A 155 -3.87 16.32 10.76
N TYR A 156 -3.48 15.57 9.73
CA TYR A 156 -2.57 14.42 9.84
C TYR A 156 -1.11 14.80 10.16
N LYS A 157 -0.81 16.11 10.23
CA LYS A 157 0.51 16.64 10.64
C LYS A 157 0.56 16.94 12.14
N ALA A 158 -0.47 16.58 12.89
CA ALA A 158 -0.51 16.73 14.33
C ALA A 158 0.71 16.08 14.99
N THR A 159 1.27 16.77 15.98
CA THR A 159 2.32 16.24 16.86
C THR A 159 1.83 16.26 18.31
N GLU A 160 2.60 15.66 19.23
CA GLU A 160 2.27 15.70 20.66
C GLU A 160 2.24 17.15 21.21
N ASP A 161 3.03 18.06 20.62
CA ASP A 161 3.02 19.50 20.95
C ASP A 161 1.72 20.21 20.54
N ASP A 162 0.88 19.57 19.75
CA ASP A 162 -0.44 20.07 19.34
C ASP A 162 -1.57 19.61 20.25
N ILE A 163 -1.27 18.82 21.29
CA ILE A 163 -2.25 18.40 22.29
C ILE A 163 -2.53 19.57 23.24
N VAL A 164 -3.74 20.12 23.17
CA VAL A 164 -4.19 21.23 24.04
C VAL A 164 -4.94 20.73 25.27
N ALA A 165 -5.42 19.49 25.27
CA ALA A 165 -6.01 18.86 26.44
C ALA A 165 -5.75 17.34 26.44
N ASN A 166 -5.33 16.81 27.60
CA ASN A 166 -5.11 15.39 27.85
C ASN A 166 -5.61 15.05 29.27
N PRO A 167 -6.94 14.99 29.50
CA PRO A 167 -7.52 14.89 30.84
C PRO A 167 -7.15 13.58 31.57
N LYS A 168 -6.94 12.49 30.83
CA LYS A 168 -6.49 11.20 31.37
C LYS A 168 -4.96 11.10 31.48
N LYS A 169 -4.20 12.15 31.16
CA LYS A 169 -2.72 12.17 31.18
C LYS A 169 -2.11 10.96 30.45
N LEU A 170 -2.68 10.60 29.30
CA LEU A 170 -2.26 9.48 28.48
C LEU A 170 -0.77 9.61 28.14
N LYS A 171 -0.04 8.49 28.23
CA LYS A 171 1.37 8.40 27.87
C LYS A 171 1.46 7.87 26.44
N ILE A 172 1.84 8.74 25.51
CA ILE A 172 1.98 8.35 24.10
C ILE A 172 3.31 7.60 23.92
N LEU A 173 3.24 6.42 23.33
CA LEU A 173 4.37 5.57 23.00
C LEU A 173 4.47 5.48 21.48
N GLN A 174 5.56 5.98 20.90
CA GLN A 174 5.79 5.89 19.46
C GLN A 174 6.49 4.58 19.12
N VAL A 175 5.85 3.78 18.27
CA VAL A 175 6.29 2.44 17.88
C VAL A 175 6.31 2.35 16.36
N GLU A 176 7.26 1.58 15.80
CA GLU A 176 7.25 1.29 14.37
C GLU A 176 5.93 0.63 13.97
N ALA A 177 5.29 1.14 12.92
CA ALA A 177 3.91 0.79 12.63
C ALA A 177 3.69 -0.71 12.35
N VAL A 178 4.67 -1.38 11.71
CA VAL A 178 4.65 -2.84 11.48
C VAL A 178 4.76 -3.65 12.78
N GLN A 179 5.25 -3.05 13.88
CA GLN A 179 5.39 -3.68 15.19
C GLN A 179 4.25 -3.36 16.16
N LEU A 180 3.34 -2.44 15.82
CA LEU A 180 2.23 -2.04 16.71
C LEU A 180 1.37 -3.22 17.17
N VAL A 181 1.24 -4.27 16.34
CA VAL A 181 0.51 -5.49 16.71
C VAL A 181 1.09 -6.13 17.98
N ARG A 182 2.40 -6.03 18.22
CA ARG A 182 3.06 -6.57 19.43
C ARG A 182 2.81 -5.69 20.66
N ALA A 183 2.61 -4.40 20.48
CA ALA A 183 2.31 -3.48 21.58
C ALA A 183 0.95 -3.77 22.24
N TYR A 184 0.07 -4.56 21.59
CA TYR A 184 -1.26 -4.91 22.10
C TYR A 184 -1.23 -5.66 23.43
N ASP A 185 -0.18 -6.41 23.72
CA ASP A 185 -0.05 -7.16 24.97
C ASP A 185 0.38 -6.28 26.15
N ASP A 186 1.15 -5.22 25.89
CA ASP A 186 1.78 -4.41 26.93
C ASP A 186 1.04 -3.09 27.16
N ALA A 187 0.67 -2.39 26.08
CA ALA A 187 0.01 -1.08 26.16
C ALA A 187 -1.48 -1.20 26.49
N ASP A 188 -2.02 -0.17 27.14
CA ASP A 188 -3.44 -0.09 27.49
C ASP A 188 -4.34 0.20 26.28
N LEU A 189 -3.83 0.91 25.28
CA LEU A 189 -4.50 1.20 24.02
C LEU A 189 -3.48 1.24 22.87
N VAL A 190 -3.85 0.75 21.69
CA VAL A 190 -2.93 0.63 20.55
C VAL A 190 -3.61 1.07 19.25
N GLN A 191 -2.96 1.93 18.48
CA GLN A 191 -3.25 2.13 17.07
C GLN A 191 -2.94 0.84 16.30
N GLY A 192 -3.92 0.28 15.61
CA GLY A 192 -3.80 -0.99 14.91
C GLY A 192 -4.17 -0.88 13.44
N TYR A 193 -3.45 -1.63 12.62
CA TYR A 193 -3.69 -1.79 11.19
C TYR A 193 -4.28 -3.18 10.95
N PRO A 194 -5.56 -3.31 10.54
CA PRO A 194 -6.24 -4.59 10.38
C PRO A 194 -5.50 -5.64 9.57
N ALA A 195 -4.79 -5.24 8.52
CA ALA A 195 -4.02 -6.16 7.68
C ALA A 195 -2.88 -6.84 8.47
N TYR A 196 -2.08 -6.07 9.21
CA TYR A 196 -1.00 -6.62 10.05
C TYR A 196 -1.56 -7.48 11.20
N ILE A 197 -2.71 -7.10 11.78
CA ILE A 197 -3.37 -7.88 12.82
C ILE A 197 -3.80 -9.25 12.28
N ARG A 198 -4.40 -9.29 11.08
CA ARG A 198 -4.80 -10.54 10.42
C ARG A 198 -3.61 -11.41 10.06
N LEU A 199 -2.54 -10.82 9.52
CA LEU A 199 -1.30 -11.54 9.18
C LEU A 199 -0.64 -12.15 10.41
N ALA A 200 -0.60 -11.42 11.52
CA ALA A 200 -0.06 -11.92 12.78
C ALA A 200 -0.99 -12.95 13.46
N ASN A 201 -2.27 -13.01 13.05
CA ASN A 201 -3.32 -13.82 13.67
C ASN A 201 -3.34 -13.66 15.21
N SER A 202 -3.10 -12.45 15.69
CA SER A 202 -2.87 -12.16 17.11
C SER A 202 -4.17 -11.89 17.88
N PHE A 203 -5.07 -11.10 17.29
CA PHE A 203 -6.39 -10.79 17.83
C PHE A 203 -7.36 -10.45 16.69
N ASP A 204 -8.64 -10.27 17.01
CA ASP A 204 -9.64 -9.95 15.99
C ASP A 204 -9.41 -8.53 15.42
N ALA A 205 -9.05 -8.44 14.14
CA ALA A 205 -8.87 -7.17 13.44
C ALA A 205 -10.16 -6.33 13.38
N GLY A 206 -11.34 -6.93 13.55
CA GLY A 206 -12.63 -6.25 13.64
C GLY A 206 -12.96 -5.69 15.03
N SER A 207 -12.16 -5.98 16.06
CA SER A 207 -12.48 -5.68 17.46
C SER A 207 -12.08 -4.28 17.96
N ALA A 208 -11.76 -3.35 17.05
CA ALA A 208 -11.36 -2.01 17.44
C ALA A 208 -12.48 -1.31 18.22
N LEU A 209 -12.10 -0.58 19.27
CA LEU A 209 -13.01 0.29 20.02
C LEU A 209 -13.50 1.47 19.18
N LEU A 210 -12.68 1.90 18.22
CA LEU A 210 -13.01 2.93 17.25
C LEU A 210 -12.16 2.73 15.99
N PHE A 211 -12.79 2.88 14.82
CA PHE A 211 -12.09 3.01 13.54
C PHE A 211 -12.07 4.47 13.08
N ASP A 212 -11.01 4.85 12.39
CA ASP A 212 -10.87 6.18 11.80
C ASP A 212 -11.81 6.42 10.62
N GLY A 213 -12.25 5.35 9.94
CA GLY A 213 -13.25 5.39 8.89
C GLY A 213 -12.66 5.42 7.48
N LEU A 214 -13.55 5.41 6.48
CA LEU A 214 -13.21 5.32 5.04
C LEU A 214 -13.55 6.61 4.27
N GLU A 215 -13.92 7.67 5.00
CA GLU A 215 -14.28 8.98 4.47
C GLU A 215 -13.06 9.83 4.07
N ASN A 216 -11.91 9.62 4.72
CA ASN A 216 -10.69 10.41 4.52
C ASN A 216 -9.93 9.90 3.28
N LYS A 217 -10.37 10.35 2.10
CA LYS A 217 -9.86 9.86 0.80
C LYS A 217 -8.36 10.12 0.59
N GLU A 218 -7.75 11.03 1.34
CA GLU A 218 -6.28 11.19 1.34
C GLU A 218 -5.55 9.92 1.79
N TYR A 219 -6.19 9.03 2.55
CA TYR A 219 -5.63 7.76 3.01
C TYR A 219 -5.85 6.58 2.05
N VAL A 220 -6.38 6.81 0.85
CA VAL A 220 -6.39 5.78 -0.21
C VAL A 220 -4.95 5.42 -0.57
N ILE A 221 -4.62 4.14 -0.50
CA ILE A 221 -3.32 3.60 -0.90
C ILE A 221 -3.14 3.80 -2.40
N GLN A 222 -1.94 4.18 -2.82
CA GLN A 222 -1.65 4.52 -4.21
C GLN A 222 -0.65 3.54 -4.81
N PHE A 223 -0.83 3.24 -6.09
CA PHE A 223 0.28 2.88 -6.95
C PHE A 223 1.11 4.15 -7.17
N VAL A 224 2.40 4.10 -6.84
CA VAL A 224 3.33 5.23 -6.97
C VAL A 224 4.44 4.86 -7.92
N ILE A 225 4.81 5.80 -8.78
CA ILE A 225 5.80 5.61 -9.84
C ILE A 225 6.82 6.75 -9.89
N ARG A 226 7.89 6.54 -10.67
CA ARG A 226 8.68 7.66 -11.19
C ARG A 226 7.95 8.30 -12.39
N PRO A 227 7.99 9.63 -12.58
CA PRO A 227 7.22 10.33 -13.62
C PRO A 227 7.42 9.79 -15.04
N GLN A 228 8.63 9.35 -15.40
CA GLN A 228 8.94 8.80 -16.72
C GLN A 228 8.24 7.46 -17.02
N SER A 229 7.69 6.79 -16.00
CA SER A 229 7.02 5.49 -16.13
C SER A 229 5.50 5.62 -16.35
N LYS A 230 4.97 6.84 -16.49
CA LYS A 230 3.52 7.10 -16.61
C LYS A 230 2.86 6.36 -17.77
N ASP A 231 3.57 6.22 -18.88
CA ASP A 231 3.04 5.63 -20.11
C ASP A 231 3.44 4.15 -20.28
N ASP A 232 3.89 3.48 -19.21
CA ASP A 232 4.24 2.06 -19.24
C ASP A 232 2.98 1.19 -19.44
N PRO A 233 2.83 0.50 -20.59
CA PRO A 233 1.64 -0.31 -20.87
C PRO A 233 1.53 -1.54 -19.95
N ARG A 234 2.66 -2.03 -19.41
CA ARG A 234 2.68 -3.14 -18.44
C ARG A 234 1.97 -2.72 -17.16
N LEU A 235 2.29 -1.53 -16.68
CA LEU A 235 1.70 -0.95 -15.47
C LEU A 235 0.20 -0.70 -15.65
N ALA A 236 -0.20 -0.08 -16.77
CA ALA A 236 -1.60 0.18 -17.06
C ALA A 236 -2.43 -1.13 -17.04
N LYS A 237 -1.91 -2.18 -17.69
CA LYS A 237 -2.53 -3.51 -17.68
C LYS A 237 -2.59 -4.13 -16.28
N PHE A 238 -1.52 -4.03 -15.49
CA PHE A 238 -1.51 -4.58 -14.14
C PHE A 238 -2.52 -3.88 -13.22
N VAL A 239 -2.61 -2.55 -13.29
CA VAL A 239 -3.57 -1.78 -12.50
C VAL A 239 -5.01 -2.14 -12.87
N ASP A 240 -5.31 -2.29 -14.16
CA ASP A 240 -6.62 -2.75 -14.63
C ASP A 240 -6.97 -4.12 -14.05
N ILE A 241 -6.04 -5.08 -14.09
CA ILE A 241 -6.21 -6.40 -13.49
C ILE A 241 -6.48 -6.29 -11.98
N TYR A 242 -5.69 -5.48 -11.26
CA TYR A 242 -5.86 -5.30 -9.83
C TYR A 242 -7.24 -4.72 -9.47
N GLN A 243 -7.72 -3.74 -10.25
CA GLN A 243 -8.96 -3.02 -9.96
C GLN A 243 -10.21 -3.81 -10.38
N HIS A 244 -10.12 -4.63 -11.43
CA HIS A 244 -11.32 -5.22 -12.06
C HIS A 244 -11.38 -6.76 -12.02
N SER A 245 -10.30 -7.45 -11.65
CA SER A 245 -10.34 -8.92 -11.56
C SER A 245 -11.20 -9.40 -10.39
N PRO A 246 -12.16 -10.31 -10.61
CA PRO A 246 -12.91 -10.96 -9.53
C PRO A 246 -12.00 -11.74 -8.56
N ALA A 247 -10.89 -12.30 -9.04
CA ALA A 247 -9.93 -13.02 -8.19
C ALA A 247 -9.23 -12.06 -7.21
N VAL A 248 -8.86 -10.87 -7.70
CA VAL A 248 -8.27 -9.82 -6.85
C VAL A 248 -9.30 -9.29 -5.86
N ARG A 249 -10.55 -9.08 -6.27
CA ARG A 249 -11.64 -8.69 -5.35
C ARG A 249 -11.83 -9.71 -4.23
N ALA A 250 -11.84 -11.00 -4.55
CA ALA A 250 -11.93 -12.06 -3.54
C ALA A 250 -10.71 -12.08 -2.60
N ALA A 251 -9.51 -11.81 -3.12
CA ALA A 251 -8.30 -11.70 -2.31
C ALA A 251 -8.33 -10.49 -1.36
N LEU A 252 -8.85 -9.34 -1.84
CA LEU A 252 -9.09 -8.15 -1.01
C LEU A 252 -10.11 -8.44 0.11
N ASP A 253 -11.23 -9.09 -0.21
CA ASP A 253 -12.24 -9.48 0.76
C ASP A 253 -11.67 -10.42 1.83
N LYS A 254 -10.80 -11.36 1.43
CA LYS A 254 -10.10 -12.25 2.36
C LYS A 254 -9.11 -11.48 3.25
N ALA A 255 -8.34 -10.57 2.66
CA ALA A 255 -7.29 -9.83 3.37
C ALA A 255 -7.85 -8.77 4.32
N HIS A 256 -8.97 -8.12 3.99
CA HIS A 256 -9.47 -6.96 4.71
C HIS A 256 -10.88 -7.13 5.30
N GLY A 257 -11.65 -8.13 4.85
CA GLY A 257 -13.05 -8.29 5.24
C GLY A 257 -13.87 -7.06 4.87
N LYS A 258 -14.62 -6.51 5.83
CA LYS A 258 -15.44 -5.29 5.64
C LYS A 258 -14.71 -3.99 5.97
N LEU A 259 -13.39 -4.04 6.23
CA LEU A 259 -12.62 -2.90 6.75
C LEU A 259 -11.89 -2.11 5.64
N TYR A 260 -12.36 -2.24 4.40
CA TYR A 260 -11.81 -1.54 3.25
C TYR A 260 -12.91 -1.11 2.26
N GLN A 261 -12.54 -0.18 1.37
CA GLN A 261 -13.31 0.18 0.18
C GLN A 261 -12.34 0.35 -0.99
N ALA A 262 -12.77 0.00 -2.20
CA ALA A 262 -12.07 0.33 -3.43
C ALA A 262 -11.99 1.86 -3.60
N GLY A 263 -10.79 2.40 -3.80
CA GLY A 263 -10.58 3.82 -4.05
C GLY A 263 -10.77 4.24 -5.50
N TRP A 264 -10.94 3.28 -6.41
CA TRP A 264 -11.27 3.50 -7.83
C TRP A 264 -12.78 3.46 -8.11
N GLU A 265 -13.58 2.95 -7.17
CA GLU A 265 -15.05 2.95 -7.23
C GLU A 265 -15.53 4.26 -6.57
N GLY A 266 -15.97 5.22 -7.39
CA GLY A 266 -16.53 6.50 -6.95
C GLY A 266 -17.87 6.34 -6.25
#